data_AF-A0A525BV98-F1
#
_entry.id   AF-A0A525BV98-F1
#
_cell.length_a   1.000
_cell.length_b   1.000
_cell.length_c   1.000
_cell.angle_alpha   90.00
_cell.angle_beta   90.00
_cell.angle_gamma   90.00
#
_symmetry.space_group_name_H-M   'P 1'
#
loop_
_entity.id
_entity.type
_entity.pdbx_description
1 polymer ?
#
loop_
_entity_poly.entity_id
_entity_poly.type
_entity_poly.pdbx_seq_one_letter_code
_entity_poly.pdbx_strand_id
1 'polypeptide(L)'
;MSFIENMHQKAKEFQGSLVLPEGTEPRTIAAAQQIIDKGLARSVYLIGPEAEVNAAANKAGVSLKGVEIIDPSSYPKIKDYAAELYQLRKHKGMTEAQAAEEILQ
;
A
#
# COMPACT_ATOMS: atom_id res chain seq x y z
N MET A 1 -5.26 29.48 -8.48
CA MET A 1 -5.02 28.09 -8.11
C MET A 1 -4.45 27.35 -9.30
N SER A 2 -3.32 26.68 -9.14
CA SER A 2 -2.76 25.78 -10.14
C SER A 2 -3.57 24.47 -10.23
N PHE A 3 -3.35 23.70 -11.29
CA PHE A 3 -3.95 22.37 -11.43
C PHE A 3 -3.62 21.46 -10.23
N ILE A 4 -2.36 21.46 -9.78
CA ILE A 4 -1.91 20.64 -8.64
C ILE A 4 -2.61 21.05 -7.34
N GLU A 5 -2.75 22.34 -7.08
CA GLU A 5 -3.47 22.84 -5.91
C GLU A 5 -4.94 22.41 -5.91
N ASN A 6 -5.61 22.46 -7.08
CA ASN A 6 -6.98 22.00 -7.22
C ASN A 6 -7.11 20.49 -6.92
N MET A 7 -6.18 19.67 -7.40
CA MET A 7 -6.20 18.23 -7.15
C MET A 7 -5.95 17.91 -5.67
N HIS A 8 -5.00 18.59 -5.02
CA HIS A 8 -4.77 18.43 -3.59
C HIS A 8 -6.00 18.82 -2.77
N GLN A 9 -6.69 19.90 -3.12
CA GLN A 9 -7.90 20.31 -2.42
C GLN A 9 -9.00 19.24 -2.51
N LYS A 10 -9.23 18.70 -3.70
CA LYS A 10 -10.20 17.60 -3.90
C LYS A 10 -9.81 16.33 -3.12
N ALA A 11 -8.53 15.99 -3.06
CA ALA A 11 -8.06 14.85 -2.29
C ALA A 11 -8.31 15.05 -0.78
N LYS A 12 -8.04 16.25 -0.25
CA LYS A 12 -8.33 16.62 1.13
C LYS A 12 -9.82 16.57 1.46
N GLU A 13 -10.69 16.88 0.52
CA GLU A 13 -12.15 16.75 0.72
C GLU A 13 -12.62 15.30 0.66
N PHE A 14 -12.03 14.49 -0.24
CA PHE A 14 -12.40 13.09 -0.42
C PHE A 14 -11.91 12.18 0.71
N GLN A 15 -10.77 12.47 1.33
CA GLN A 15 -10.18 11.67 2.43
C GLN A 15 -10.10 10.17 2.12
N GLY A 16 -9.58 9.84 0.94
CA GLY A 16 -9.42 8.46 0.48
C GLY A 16 -8.42 7.65 1.31
N SER A 17 -8.46 6.32 1.15
CA SER A 17 -7.41 5.42 1.61
C SER A 17 -6.52 5.05 0.42
N LEU A 18 -5.21 5.13 0.59
CA LEU A 18 -4.24 4.88 -0.47
C LEU A 18 -3.34 3.70 -0.12
N VAL A 19 -3.20 2.75 -1.05
CA VAL A 19 -2.28 1.62 -0.93
C VAL A 19 -1.12 1.83 -1.89
N LEU A 20 0.10 1.67 -1.40
CA LEU A 20 1.35 1.80 -2.14
C LEU A 20 2.11 0.47 -2.05
N PRO A 21 2.07 -0.37 -3.11
CA PRO A 21 2.64 -1.71 -3.08
C PRO A 21 4.17 -1.76 -2.93
N GLU A 22 4.87 -0.69 -3.32
CA GLU A 22 6.33 -0.61 -3.35
C GLU A 22 6.90 -0.13 -2.00
N GLY A 23 6.54 -0.79 -0.90
CA GLY A 23 6.83 -0.32 0.47
C GLY A 23 8.30 -0.23 0.84
N THR A 24 9.20 -0.85 0.07
CA THR A 24 10.66 -0.80 0.28
C THR A 24 11.36 0.23 -0.61
N GLU A 25 10.61 0.90 -1.50
CA GLU A 25 11.16 1.90 -2.42
C GLU A 25 11.25 3.29 -1.73
N PRO A 26 12.44 3.92 -1.66
CA PRO A 26 12.63 5.14 -0.86
C PRO A 26 11.78 6.35 -1.26
N ARG A 27 11.50 6.53 -2.56
CA ARG A 27 10.65 7.64 -3.05
C ARG A 27 9.18 7.38 -2.72
N THR A 28 8.73 6.14 -2.78
CA THR A 28 7.39 5.72 -2.36
C THR A 28 7.19 5.96 -0.86
N ILE A 29 8.17 5.58 -0.03
CA ILE A 29 8.16 5.86 1.41
C ILE A 29 8.11 7.38 1.69
N ALA A 30 8.95 8.17 1.00
CA ALA A 30 8.93 9.63 1.13
C ALA A 30 7.59 10.25 0.71
N ALA A 31 6.98 9.74 -0.36
CA ALA A 31 5.68 10.19 -0.82
C ALA A 31 4.57 9.84 0.19
N ALA A 32 4.61 8.64 0.78
CA ALA A 32 3.65 8.21 1.79
C ALA A 32 3.60 9.18 2.99
N GLN A 33 4.77 9.52 3.54
CA GLN A 33 4.84 10.48 4.65
C GLN A 33 4.37 11.88 4.23
N GLN A 34 4.73 12.35 3.02
CA GLN A 34 4.25 13.64 2.52
C GLN A 34 2.72 13.70 2.35
N ILE A 35 2.09 12.60 1.95
CA ILE A 35 0.63 12.51 1.77
C ILE A 35 -0.07 12.65 3.13
N ILE A 36 0.45 11.98 4.16
CA ILE A 36 -0.04 12.10 5.54
C ILE A 36 0.19 13.52 6.08
N ASP A 37 1.40 14.06 5.95
CA ASP A 37 1.76 15.41 6.46
C ASP A 37 0.89 16.51 5.83
N LYS A 38 0.55 16.35 4.54
CA LYS A 38 -0.32 17.28 3.81
C LYS A 38 -1.80 17.01 4.04
N GLY A 39 -2.18 15.92 4.73
CA GLY A 39 -3.56 15.52 4.98
C GLY A 39 -4.35 15.17 3.71
N LEU A 40 -3.67 14.66 2.68
CA LEU A 40 -4.30 14.38 1.37
C LEU A 40 -5.10 13.07 1.36
N ALA A 41 -4.83 12.17 2.31
CA ALA A 41 -5.51 10.90 2.49
C ALA A 41 -5.76 10.65 3.98
N ARG A 42 -6.83 9.92 4.30
CA ARG A 42 -7.15 9.50 5.66
C ARG A 42 -6.17 8.45 6.18
N SER A 43 -5.80 7.52 5.31
CA SER A 43 -4.90 6.39 5.61
C SER A 43 -4.01 6.15 4.39
N VAL A 44 -2.75 5.82 4.65
CA VAL A 44 -1.78 5.40 3.64
C VAL A 44 -1.17 4.09 4.10
N TYR A 45 -1.20 3.08 3.23
CA TYR A 45 -0.68 1.74 3.50
C TYR A 45 0.53 1.47 2.60
N LEU A 46 1.64 1.07 3.20
CA LEU A 46 2.78 0.49 2.48
C LEU A 46 2.67 -1.04 2.55
N ILE A 47 2.86 -1.71 1.41
CA ILE A 47 2.92 -3.17 1.36
C ILE A 47 4.37 -3.62 1.35
N GLY A 48 4.70 -4.60 2.18
CA GLY A 48 6.02 -5.24 2.19
C GLY A 48 6.40 -5.79 3.56
N PRO A 49 7.52 -6.54 3.66
CA PRO A 49 8.00 -7.08 4.92
C PRO A 49 8.29 -5.95 5.91
N GLU A 50 7.70 -6.01 7.11
CA GLU A 50 7.73 -4.88 8.05
C GLU A 50 9.17 -4.45 8.39
N ALA A 51 10.07 -5.42 8.58
CA ALA A 51 11.48 -5.15 8.86
C ALA A 51 12.18 -4.42 7.70
N GLU A 52 11.89 -4.77 6.45
CA GLU A 52 12.51 -4.17 5.26
C GLU A 52 12.01 -2.76 5.01
N VAL A 53 10.69 -2.52 5.16
CA VAL A 53 10.08 -1.20 5.05
C VAL A 53 10.69 -0.24 6.08
N ASN A 54 10.79 -0.69 7.35
CA ASN A 54 11.40 0.10 8.41
C ASN A 54 12.90 0.37 8.14
N ALA A 55 13.65 -0.61 7.66
CA ALA A 55 15.06 -0.42 7.30
C ALA A 55 15.23 0.58 6.15
N ALA A 56 14.39 0.50 5.12
CA ALA A 56 14.40 1.42 3.99
C ALA A 56 14.05 2.86 4.42
N ALA A 57 13.05 3.03 5.27
CA ALA A 57 12.68 4.34 5.83
C ALA A 57 13.81 4.97 6.65
N ASN A 58 14.44 4.18 7.53
CA ASN A 58 15.58 4.61 8.33
C ASN A 58 16.77 5.03 7.45
N LYS A 59 17.08 4.24 6.41
CA LYS A 59 18.15 4.55 5.45
C LYS A 59 17.85 5.84 4.66
N ALA A 60 16.58 6.09 4.34
CA ALA A 60 16.13 7.29 3.66
C ALA A 60 15.99 8.52 4.59
N GLY A 61 16.06 8.34 5.91
CA GLY A 61 15.83 9.39 6.90
C GLY A 61 14.37 9.88 6.93
N VAL A 62 13.42 9.00 6.57
CA VAL A 62 12.00 9.33 6.46
C VAL A 62 11.23 8.72 7.64
N SER A 63 10.35 9.51 8.25
CA SER A 63 9.39 9.02 9.25
C SER A 63 8.31 8.15 8.59
N LEU A 64 7.77 7.18 9.33
CA LEU A 64 6.57 6.41 8.95
C LEU A 64 5.37 6.72 9.85
N LYS A 65 5.41 7.83 10.61
CA LYS A 65 4.36 8.23 11.53
C LYS A 65 3.04 8.44 10.79
N GLY A 66 2.03 7.64 11.16
CA GLY A 66 0.70 7.68 10.57
C GLY A 66 0.57 6.90 9.25
N VAL A 67 1.64 6.25 8.80
CA VAL A 67 1.63 5.30 7.70
C VAL A 67 1.43 3.89 8.27
N GLU A 68 0.51 3.13 7.69
CA GLU A 68 0.25 1.75 8.06
C GLU A 68 1.11 0.82 7.20
N ILE A 69 1.70 -0.22 7.78
CA ILE A 69 2.50 -1.21 7.04
C ILE A 69 1.72 -2.52 7.06
N ILE A 70 1.55 -3.13 5.89
CA ILE A 70 0.93 -4.44 5.74
C ILE A 70 1.96 -5.40 5.17
N ASP A 71 2.31 -6.41 5.97
CA ASP A 71 3.13 -7.53 5.54
C ASP A 71 2.22 -8.65 5.01
N PRO A 72 2.25 -8.95 3.69
CA PRO A 72 1.40 -9.98 3.10
C PRO A 72 1.58 -11.36 3.74
N SER A 73 2.80 -11.68 4.21
CA SER A 73 3.13 -13.00 4.74
C SER A 73 2.45 -13.32 6.08
N SER A 74 2.08 -12.29 6.84
CA SER A 74 1.46 -12.41 8.16
C SER A 74 0.06 -11.81 8.24
N TYR A 75 -0.42 -11.16 7.17
CA TYR A 75 -1.72 -10.48 7.20
C TYR A 75 -2.89 -11.46 7.36
N PRO A 76 -3.78 -11.30 8.36
CA PRO A 76 -4.81 -12.29 8.68
C PRO A 76 -5.77 -12.64 7.52
N LYS A 77 -6.01 -11.68 6.61
CA LYS A 77 -6.95 -11.87 5.49
C LYS A 77 -6.30 -12.34 4.19
N ILE A 78 -5.00 -12.68 4.21
CA ILE A 78 -4.29 -13.05 2.99
C ILE A 78 -4.90 -14.27 2.29
N LYS A 79 -5.40 -15.24 3.08
CA LYS A 79 -6.09 -16.43 2.56
C LYS A 79 -7.44 -16.08 1.92
N ASP A 80 -8.18 -15.14 2.51
CA ASP A 80 -9.46 -14.69 1.95
C ASP A 80 -9.22 -13.96 0.61
N TYR A 81 -8.16 -13.17 0.51
CA TYR A 81 -7.77 -12.49 -0.74
C TYR A 81 -7.32 -13.48 -1.81
N ALA A 82 -6.56 -14.52 -1.47
CA ALA A 82 -6.22 -15.59 -2.40
C ALA A 82 -7.46 -16.31 -2.93
N ALA A 83 -8.41 -16.63 -2.04
CA ALA A 83 -9.66 -17.28 -2.42
C ALA A 83 -10.49 -16.40 -3.37
N GLU A 84 -10.60 -15.11 -3.09
CA GLU A 84 -11.30 -14.15 -3.96
C GLU A 84 -10.60 -14.01 -5.31
N LEU A 85 -9.26 -13.89 -5.33
CA LEU A 85 -8.48 -13.85 -6.56
C LEU A 85 -8.71 -15.09 -7.44
N TYR A 86 -8.74 -16.27 -6.82
CA TYR A 86 -9.11 -17.50 -7.50
C TYR A 86 -10.52 -17.42 -8.10
N GLN A 87 -11.55 -16.99 -7.34
CA GLN A 87 -12.90 -16.87 -7.88
C GLN A 87 -12.96 -15.93 -9.10
N LEU A 88 -12.24 -14.81 -9.04
CA LEU A 88 -12.16 -13.84 -10.13
C LEU A 88 -11.42 -14.37 -11.37
N ARG A 89 -10.48 -15.31 -11.20
CA ARG A 89 -9.56 -15.75 -12.27
C ARG A 89 -9.69 -17.22 -12.67
N LYS A 90 -10.49 -18.05 -11.99
CA LYS A 90 -10.65 -19.48 -12.30
C LYS A 90 -11.07 -19.76 -13.74
N HIS A 91 -11.88 -18.87 -14.32
CA HIS A 91 -12.29 -18.96 -15.73
C HIS A 91 -11.14 -18.78 -16.73
N LYS A 92 -10.01 -18.20 -16.29
CA LYS A 92 -8.76 -18.07 -17.05
C LYS A 92 -7.77 -19.20 -16.78
N GLY A 93 -8.19 -20.26 -16.08
CA GLY A 93 -7.36 -21.42 -15.76
C GLY A 93 -6.46 -21.27 -14.54
N MET A 94 -6.62 -20.20 -13.74
CA MET A 94 -5.89 -20.04 -12.48
C MET A 94 -6.33 -21.11 -11.46
N THR A 95 -5.38 -21.74 -10.81
CA THR A 95 -5.63 -22.68 -9.69
C THR A 95 -5.61 -21.96 -8.34
N GLU A 96 -6.18 -22.57 -7.30
CA GLU A 96 -6.12 -22.04 -5.93
C GLU A 96 -4.67 -21.87 -5.44
N ALA A 97 -3.79 -22.82 -5.77
CA ALA A 97 -2.38 -22.76 -5.41
C ALA A 97 -1.68 -21.56 -6.08
N GLN A 98 -1.95 -21.32 -7.37
CA GLN A 98 -1.44 -20.13 -8.07
C GLN A 98 -1.96 -18.83 -7.47
N ALA A 99 -3.24 -18.77 -7.08
CA ALA A 99 -3.80 -17.57 -6.44
C ALA A 99 -3.17 -17.31 -5.06
N ALA A 100 -2.88 -18.37 -4.30
CA ALA A 100 -2.20 -18.27 -3.00
C ALA A 100 -0.73 -17.85 -3.13
N GLU A 101 -0.05 -18.24 -4.20
CA GLU A 101 1.31 -17.78 -4.51
C GLU A 101 1.29 -16.32 -4.98
N GLU A 102 0.40 -15.98 -5.92
CA GLU A 102 0.30 -14.65 -6.53
C GLU A 102 0.02 -13.55 -5.50
N ILE A 103 -0.81 -13.82 -4.48
CA ILE A 103 -1.14 -12.80 -3.47
C ILE A 103 0.03 -12.45 -2.54
N LEU A 104 1.07 -13.29 -2.52
CA LEU A 104 2.27 -13.12 -1.68
C LEU A 104 3.45 -12.51 -2.42
N GLN A 105 3.36 -12.37 -3.76
CA GLN A 105 4.37 -11.70 -4.58
C GLN A 105 4.28 -10.18 -4.45
#